data_AF-A0A4Y9ZLW2-F1
#
_entry.id   AF-A0A4Y9ZLW2-F1
#
_cell.length_a   1.000
_cell.length_b   1.000
_cell.length_c   1.000
_cell.angle_alpha   90.00
_cell.angle_beta   90.00
_cell.angle_gamma   90.00
#
_symmetry.space_group_name_H-M   'P 1'
#
loop_
_entity.id
_entity.type
_entity.pdbx_description
1 polymer ?
#
loop_
_entity_poly.entity_id
_entity_poly.type
_entity_poly.pdbx_seq_one_letter_code
_entity_poly.pdbx_strand_id
1 'polypeptide(L)'
;MVDKRTMEKYERDAKEAGRESWYISWALGSTPRKRLKGKTVEVGRSYFETAPRRYTIVDAPGHKPYVPSIISGAAQADVAILVISADARALMLVKTAGVNKIVIVINKMDDPTVERSKACYEEIKERLSPFVRQAGYNLKSDVTWLPVSAQTAANLKDRVS
;
A
#
# COMPACT_ATOMS: atom_id res chain seq x y z
N MET A 1 9.95 9.46 -11.65
CA MET A 1 10.96 8.96 -10.69
C MET A 1 11.34 10.15 -9.81
N VAL A 2 11.33 10.00 -8.49
CA VAL A 2 11.72 11.11 -7.59
C VAL A 2 13.23 11.13 -7.50
N ASP A 3 13.83 12.29 -7.74
CA ASP A 3 15.28 12.44 -7.67
C ASP A 3 15.77 12.41 -6.22
N LYS A 4 17.03 12.01 -6.04
CA LYS A 4 17.66 11.83 -4.73
C LYS A 4 17.62 13.13 -3.90
N ARG A 5 17.84 14.29 -4.53
CA ARG A 5 17.85 15.60 -3.85
C ARG A 5 16.47 15.97 -3.31
N THR A 6 15.42 15.67 -4.07
CA THR A 6 14.03 15.86 -3.60
C THR A 6 13.70 14.94 -2.43
N MET A 7 14.17 13.68 -2.45
CA MET A 7 14.00 12.76 -1.32
C MET A 7 14.72 13.22 -0.06
N GLU A 8 15.98 13.67 -0.18
CA GLU A 8 16.76 14.22 0.95
C GLU A 8 16.08 15.47 1.55
N LYS A 9 15.46 16.30 0.70
CA LYS A 9 14.65 17.42 1.16
C LYS A 9 13.45 16.95 1.98
N TYR A 10 12.69 15.97 1.49
CA TYR A 10 11.53 15.45 2.23
C TYR A 10 11.92 14.81 3.55
N GLU A 11 13.06 14.12 3.60
CA GLU A 11 13.58 13.54 4.84
C GLU A 11 13.88 14.63 5.88
N ARG A 12 14.54 15.72 5.45
CA ARG A 12 14.81 16.88 6.32
C ARG A 12 13.54 17.55 6.80
N ASP A 13 12.65 17.91 5.89
CA ASP A 13 11.40 18.61 6.22
C ASP A 13 10.50 17.74 7.13
N ALA A 14 10.49 16.42 6.91
CA ALA A 14 9.75 15.47 7.75
C ALA A 14 10.35 15.36 9.16
N LYS A 15 11.69 15.39 9.27
CA LYS A 15 12.39 15.41 10.55
C LYS A 15 12.11 16.67 11.34
N GLU A 16 12.15 17.84 10.70
CA GLU A 16 11.80 19.13 11.33
C GLU A 16 10.33 19.16 11.80
N ALA A 17 9.44 18.50 11.08
CA ALA A 17 8.04 18.36 11.47
C ALA A 17 7.78 17.25 12.53
N GLY A 18 8.83 16.59 13.04
CA GLY A 18 8.71 15.51 14.03
C GLY A 18 8.10 14.21 13.47
N ARG A 19 8.20 13.97 12.15
CA ARG A 19 7.60 12.83 11.45
C ARG A 19 8.61 12.16 10.51
N GLU A 20 9.79 11.86 11.03
CA GLU A 20 10.91 11.35 10.22
C GLU A 20 10.55 10.11 9.38
N SER A 21 9.71 9.21 9.90
CA SER A 21 9.34 7.96 9.20
C SER A 21 8.36 8.16 8.03
N TRP A 22 7.86 9.39 7.83
CA TRP A 22 6.80 9.70 6.87
C TRP A 22 7.30 10.29 5.56
N TYR A 23 8.61 10.56 5.43
CA TYR A 23 9.18 11.25 4.28
C TYR A 23 8.83 10.59 2.92
N ILE A 24 8.77 9.25 2.86
CA ILE A 24 8.40 8.51 1.64
C ILE A 24 6.95 8.81 1.23
N SER A 25 6.04 8.97 2.20
CA SER A 25 4.63 9.32 1.90
C SER A 25 4.51 10.70 1.25
N TRP A 26 5.50 11.58 1.42
CA TRP A 26 5.46 12.92 0.85
C TRP A 26 5.75 12.95 -0.64
N ALA A 27 6.42 11.90 -1.14
CA ALA A 27 6.66 11.68 -2.57
C ALA A 27 5.38 11.43 -3.38
N LEU A 28 4.28 10.99 -2.76
CA LEU A 28 3.01 10.66 -3.42
C LEU A 28 2.07 11.88 -3.61
N GLY A 29 2.64 13.06 -3.82
CA GLY A 29 1.87 14.30 -4.01
C GLY A 29 1.19 14.75 -2.70
N SER A 30 1.99 14.84 -1.63
CA SER A 30 1.46 15.20 -0.30
C SER A 30 1.15 16.69 -0.18
N THR A 31 -0.13 17.01 0.00
CA THR A 31 -0.62 18.36 0.29
C THR A 31 -0.30 18.76 1.74
N PRO A 32 -0.22 20.07 2.06
CA PRO A 32 0.00 20.54 3.44
C PRO A 32 -0.98 19.91 4.44
N ARG A 33 -2.23 19.66 4.02
CA ARG A 33 -3.25 19.00 4.82
C ARG A 33 -2.93 17.54 5.15
N LYS A 34 -2.40 16.78 4.18
CA LYS A 34 -1.91 15.40 4.40
C LYS A 34 -0.70 15.41 5.34
N ARG A 35 0.25 16.32 5.14
CA ARG A 35 1.45 16.46 5.99
C ARG A 35 1.10 16.80 7.43
N LEU A 36 0.15 17.70 7.66
CA LEU A 36 -0.31 18.08 8.99
C LEU A 36 -1.08 16.95 9.68
N LYS A 37 -2.07 16.37 9.00
CA LYS A 37 -2.91 15.32 9.61
C LYS A 37 -2.20 13.99 9.79
N GLY A 38 -1.15 13.73 9.00
CA GLY A 38 -0.47 12.44 9.04
C GLY A 38 -1.42 11.34 8.62
N LYS A 39 -2.16 11.58 7.53
CA LYS A 39 -2.98 10.58 6.87
C LYS A 39 -3.42 11.09 5.51
N THR A 40 -3.55 10.16 4.56
CA THR A 40 -4.17 10.44 3.27
C THR A 40 -5.65 10.73 3.48
N VAL A 41 -6.08 11.92 3.06
CA VAL A 41 -7.49 12.37 3.12
C VAL A 41 -8.11 12.57 1.73
N GLU A 42 -7.27 12.66 0.71
CA GLU A 42 -7.61 12.91 -0.68
C GLU A 42 -6.81 11.97 -1.57
N VAL A 43 -7.36 11.62 -2.72
CA VAL A 43 -6.71 10.72 -3.67
C VAL A 43 -5.50 11.41 -4.29
N GLY A 44 -4.31 10.88 -4.03
CA GLY A 44 -3.07 11.30 -4.69
C GLY A 44 -2.90 10.58 -6.03
N ARG A 45 -2.26 11.23 -7.01
CA ARG A 45 -1.87 10.60 -8.27
C ARG A 45 -0.39 10.83 -8.52
N SER A 46 0.29 9.77 -8.91
CA SER A 46 1.69 9.80 -9.35
C SER A 46 1.87 8.80 -10.47
N TYR A 47 3.03 8.81 -11.13
CA TYR A 47 3.34 7.84 -12.17
C TYR A 47 4.80 7.41 -12.11
N PHE A 48 5.05 6.20 -12.59
CA PHE A 48 6.39 5.67 -12.81
C PHE A 48 6.41 4.85 -14.10
N GLU A 49 7.60 4.60 -14.62
CA GLU A 49 7.82 3.89 -15.87
C GLU A 49 8.77 2.74 -15.62
N THR A 50 8.47 1.59 -16.23
CA THR A 50 9.39 0.47 -16.37
C THR A 50 9.72 0.30 -17.85
N ALA A 51 10.75 -0.49 -18.16
CA ALA A 51 11.15 -0.75 -19.55
C ALA A 51 9.98 -1.12 -20.49
N PRO A 52 9.03 -1.99 -20.09
CA PRO A 52 7.91 -2.34 -20.97
C PRO A 52 6.67 -1.43 -20.87
N ARG A 53 6.44 -0.70 -19.76
CA ARG A 53 5.14 -0.06 -19.49
C ARG A 53 5.22 1.17 -18.59
N ARG A 54 4.29 2.11 -18.79
CA ARG A 54 4.02 3.22 -17.86
C ARG A 54 2.90 2.85 -16.90
N TYR A 55 3.08 3.19 -15.63
CA TYR A 55 2.13 2.92 -14.55
C TYR A 55 1.71 4.22 -13.88
N THR A 56 0.41 4.35 -13.62
CA THR A 56 -0.15 5.43 -12.79
C THR A 56 -0.50 4.85 -11.43
N ILE A 57 0.02 5.46 -10.37
CA ILE A 57 -0.30 5.13 -8.98
C ILE A 57 -1.40 6.06 -8.51
N VAL A 58 -2.45 5.46 -7.96
CA VAL A 58 -3.55 6.16 -7.29
C VAL A 58 -3.47 5.85 -5.80
N ASP A 59 -3.06 6.83 -4.99
CA ASP A 59 -3.00 6.71 -3.53
C ASP A 59 -4.34 7.11 -2.91
N ALA A 60 -5.11 6.12 -2.46
CA ALA A 60 -6.42 6.32 -1.86
C ALA A 60 -6.36 6.30 -0.32
N PRO A 61 -7.23 7.05 0.38
CA PRO A 61 -7.25 7.08 1.83
C PRO A 61 -7.69 5.75 2.45
N GLY A 62 -7.12 5.33 3.59
CA GLY A 62 -7.46 4.03 4.22
C GLY A 62 -8.56 4.07 5.31
N HIS A 63 -9.12 5.24 5.63
CA HIS A 63 -10.02 5.37 6.79
C HIS A 63 -11.50 5.37 6.40
N LYS A 64 -12.35 4.80 7.29
CA LYS A 64 -13.82 4.71 7.14
C LYS A 64 -14.51 6.00 6.68
N PRO A 65 -14.15 7.21 7.18
CA PRO A 65 -14.82 8.44 6.75
C PRO A 65 -14.59 8.81 5.28
N TYR A 66 -13.59 8.20 4.62
CA TYR A 66 -13.18 8.54 3.26
C TYR A 66 -13.55 7.46 2.23
N VAL A 67 -14.46 6.54 2.57
CA VAL A 67 -14.94 5.49 1.65
C VAL A 67 -15.33 6.02 0.25
N PRO A 68 -16.00 7.18 0.10
CA PRO A 68 -16.29 7.71 -1.24
C PRO A 68 -15.03 8.01 -2.06
N SER A 69 -13.97 8.53 -1.42
CA SER A 69 -12.69 8.78 -2.07
C SER A 69 -11.97 7.49 -2.44
N ILE A 70 -12.11 6.42 -1.65
CA ILE A 70 -11.57 5.09 -1.96
C ILE A 70 -12.23 4.55 -3.24
N ILE A 71 -13.55 4.59 -3.30
CA ILE A 71 -14.32 4.10 -4.44
C ILE A 71 -13.94 4.88 -5.71
N SER A 72 -13.87 6.22 -5.62
CA SER A 72 -13.47 7.06 -6.75
C SER A 72 -12.04 6.79 -7.23
N GLY A 73 -11.10 6.53 -6.31
CA GLY A 73 -9.72 6.17 -6.66
C GLY A 73 -9.65 4.81 -7.35
N ALA A 74 -10.32 3.81 -6.78
CA ALA A 74 -10.30 2.45 -7.31
C ALA A 74 -11.05 2.29 -8.64
N ALA A 75 -12.10 3.09 -8.88
CA ALA A 75 -12.81 3.10 -10.17
C ALA A 75 -11.92 3.53 -11.36
N GLN A 76 -10.77 4.14 -11.11
CA GLN A 76 -9.79 4.52 -12.14
C GLN A 76 -8.69 3.48 -12.35
N ALA A 77 -8.68 2.39 -11.57
CA ALA A 77 -7.59 1.43 -11.55
C ALA A 77 -7.99 0.09 -12.15
N ASP A 78 -7.13 -0.46 -13.01
CA ASP A 78 -7.29 -1.82 -13.55
C ASP A 78 -6.90 -2.90 -12.53
N VAL A 79 -5.94 -2.57 -11.66
CA VAL A 79 -5.36 -3.45 -10.64
C VAL A 79 -5.38 -2.73 -9.29
N ALA A 80 -5.88 -3.40 -8.25
CA ALA A 80 -5.80 -2.89 -6.88
C ALA A 80 -4.65 -3.54 -6.11
N ILE A 81 -4.00 -2.75 -5.26
CA ILE A 81 -3.03 -3.23 -4.28
C ILE A 81 -3.63 -3.04 -2.90
N LEU A 82 -3.87 -4.14 -2.19
CA LEU A 82 -4.35 -4.14 -0.82
C LEU A 82 -3.17 -4.36 0.12
N VAL A 83 -2.77 -3.29 0.81
CA VAL A 83 -1.68 -3.35 1.78
C VAL A 83 -2.24 -3.65 3.16
N ILE A 84 -1.73 -4.70 3.79
CA ILE A 84 -2.16 -5.21 5.09
C ILE A 84 -0.94 -5.25 5.98
N SER A 85 -1.07 -4.71 7.18
CA SER A 85 0.02 -4.73 8.13
C SER A 85 0.02 -6.05 8.88
N ALA A 86 1.17 -6.71 9.03
CA ALA A 86 1.28 -8.00 9.69
C ALA A 86 0.90 -7.94 11.20
N ASP A 87 1.11 -6.78 11.84
CA ASP A 87 0.69 -6.48 13.22
C ASP A 87 -0.83 -6.25 13.36
N ALA A 88 -1.47 -5.71 12.33
CA ALA A 88 -2.83 -5.21 12.39
C ALA A 88 -3.85 -6.25 11.92
N ARG A 89 -4.49 -6.90 12.88
CA ARG A 89 -5.59 -7.86 12.69
C ARG A 89 -6.91 -7.22 12.21
N ALA A 90 -6.93 -6.02 11.63
CA ALA A 90 -8.18 -5.37 11.20
C ALA A 90 -8.11 -4.96 9.74
N LEU A 91 -8.95 -5.56 8.90
CA LEU A 91 -9.06 -5.27 7.49
C LEU A 91 -10.48 -4.79 7.16
N MET A 92 -10.58 -3.73 6.38
CA MET A 92 -11.82 -3.36 5.70
C MET A 92 -11.60 -3.56 4.20
N LEU A 93 -12.17 -4.63 3.66
CA LEU A 93 -12.22 -4.86 2.22
C LEU A 93 -13.35 -4.02 1.63
N VAL A 94 -13.00 -3.06 0.78
CA VAL A 94 -13.98 -2.34 -0.03
C VAL A 94 -14.01 -3.03 -1.39
N LYS A 95 -15.14 -3.65 -1.72
CA LYS A 95 -15.40 -4.13 -3.07
C LYS A 95 -15.43 -2.91 -3.99
N THR A 96 -14.49 -2.84 -4.91
CA THR A 96 -14.36 -1.73 -5.84
C THR A 96 -14.78 -2.21 -7.23
N ALA A 97 -15.72 -1.49 -7.83
CA ALA A 97 -16.22 -1.83 -9.16
C ALA A 97 -15.13 -1.56 -10.21
N GLY A 98 -14.89 -2.53 -11.10
CA GLY A 98 -13.96 -2.40 -12.23
C GLY A 98 -12.57 -3.00 -12.03
N VAL A 99 -12.17 -3.35 -10.80
CA VAL A 99 -10.88 -4.00 -10.54
C VAL A 99 -11.00 -5.50 -10.72
N ASN A 100 -10.34 -6.03 -11.74
CA ASN A 100 -10.37 -7.47 -12.07
C ASN A 100 -9.26 -8.27 -11.38
N LYS A 101 -8.14 -7.63 -11.04
CA LYS A 101 -7.01 -8.27 -10.35
C LYS A 101 -6.61 -7.51 -9.10
N ILE A 102 -6.31 -8.26 -8.05
CA ILE A 102 -5.88 -7.72 -6.76
C ILE A 102 -4.55 -8.32 -6.33
N VAL A 103 -3.66 -7.46 -5.84
CA VAL A 103 -2.41 -7.85 -5.21
C VAL A 103 -2.52 -7.57 -3.73
N ILE A 104 -2.42 -8.61 -2.89
CA ILE A 104 -2.46 -8.49 -1.45
C ILE A 104 -1.03 -8.46 -0.93
N VAL A 105 -0.64 -7.32 -0.37
CA VAL A 105 0.69 -7.07 0.16
C VAL A 105 0.64 -7.14 1.67
N ILE A 106 1.36 -8.09 2.27
CA ILE A 106 1.53 -8.19 3.72
C ILE A 106 2.80 -7.41 4.07
N ASN A 107 2.61 -6.21 4.61
CA ASN A 107 3.64 -5.25 4.97
C ASN A 107 4.04 -5.37 6.45
N LYS A 108 5.17 -4.75 6.82
CA LYS A 108 5.80 -4.81 8.16
C LYS A 108 6.21 -6.23 8.59
N MET A 109 6.62 -7.06 7.65
CA MET A 109 7.14 -8.40 7.97
C MET A 109 8.44 -8.37 8.79
N ASP A 110 9.12 -7.21 8.85
CA ASP A 110 10.29 -6.95 9.66
C ASP A 110 10.00 -6.63 11.13
N ASP A 111 8.73 -6.48 11.51
CA ASP A 111 8.37 -6.23 12.91
C ASP A 111 8.82 -7.41 13.79
N PRO A 112 9.51 -7.15 14.92
CA PRO A 112 9.98 -8.20 15.84
C PRO A 112 8.85 -9.13 16.31
N THR A 113 7.61 -8.63 16.39
CA THR A 113 6.44 -9.41 16.81
C THR A 113 5.99 -10.46 15.80
N VAL A 114 6.44 -10.34 14.55
CA VAL A 114 6.05 -11.22 13.42
C VAL A 114 7.14 -12.27 13.15
N GLU A 115 8.36 -12.06 13.68
CA GLU A 115 9.54 -12.94 13.56
C GLU A 115 9.85 -13.37 12.11
N ARG A 116 9.41 -12.60 11.10
CA ARG A 116 9.47 -12.97 9.67
C ARG A 116 8.95 -14.38 9.39
N SER A 117 8.01 -14.86 10.22
CA SER A 117 7.59 -16.24 10.19
C SER A 117 6.68 -16.51 9.00
N LYS A 118 7.01 -17.58 8.25
CA LYS A 118 6.13 -18.13 7.20
C LYS A 118 4.76 -18.50 7.77
N ALA A 119 4.69 -18.89 9.05
CA ALA A 119 3.43 -19.23 9.71
C ALA A 119 2.49 -18.03 9.80
N CYS A 120 2.99 -16.85 10.16
CA CYS A 120 2.18 -15.63 10.23
C CYS A 120 1.63 -15.24 8.84
N TYR A 121 2.47 -15.35 7.81
CA TYR A 121 2.06 -15.10 6.43
C TYR A 121 0.92 -16.03 5.98
N GLU A 122 1.04 -17.34 6.23
CA GLU A 122 -0.01 -18.30 5.88
C GLU A 122 -1.27 -18.10 6.73
N GLU A 123 -1.16 -17.79 8.03
CA GLU A 123 -2.30 -17.48 8.89
C GLU A 123 -3.11 -16.28 8.36
N ILE A 124 -2.43 -15.19 8.00
CA ILE A 124 -3.07 -14.00 7.43
C ILE A 124 -3.75 -14.37 6.10
N LYS A 125 -3.09 -15.15 5.26
CA LYS A 125 -3.63 -15.58 3.97
C LYS A 125 -4.86 -16.47 4.12
N GLU A 126 -4.85 -17.44 5.04
CA GLU A 126 -6.00 -18.29 5.34
C GLU A 126 -7.17 -17.48 5.87
N ARG A 127 -6.89 -16.56 6.79
CA ARG A 127 -7.91 -15.70 7.38
C ARG A 127 -8.57 -14.76 6.37
N LEU A 128 -7.82 -14.28 5.38
CA LEU A 128 -8.30 -13.33 4.38
C LEU A 128 -8.94 -13.99 3.16
N SER A 129 -8.60 -15.25 2.90
CA SER A 129 -9.13 -16.02 1.78
C SER A 129 -10.67 -16.03 1.71
N PRO A 130 -11.43 -16.21 2.82
CA PRO A 130 -12.89 -16.13 2.80
C PRO A 130 -13.42 -14.75 2.39
N PHE A 131 -12.83 -13.67 2.89
CA PHE A 131 -13.28 -12.31 2.58
C PHE A 131 -13.04 -11.94 1.11
N VAL A 132 -11.91 -12.38 0.56
CA VAL A 132 -11.58 -12.16 -0.85
C VAL A 132 -12.51 -12.95 -1.77
N ARG A 133 -12.84 -14.19 -1.39
CA ARG A 133 -13.88 -14.98 -2.08
C ARG A 133 -15.26 -14.33 -1.99
N GLN A 134 -15.64 -13.83 -0.81
CA GLN A 134 -16.92 -13.15 -0.60
C GLN A 134 -17.02 -11.85 -1.43
N ALA A 135 -15.91 -11.16 -1.64
CA ALA A 135 -15.85 -10.00 -2.52
C ALA A 135 -16.06 -10.36 -4.01
N GLY A 136 -15.90 -11.63 -4.38
CA GLY A 136 -16.11 -12.15 -5.73
C GLY A 136 -14.83 -12.45 -6.52
N TYR A 137 -13.66 -12.47 -5.86
CA TYR A 137 -12.38 -12.76 -6.50
C TYR A 137 -12.00 -14.23 -6.41
N ASN A 138 -11.45 -14.78 -7.48
CA ASN A 138 -10.87 -16.11 -7.47
C ASN A 138 -9.43 -16.07 -6.93
N LEU A 139 -9.21 -16.75 -5.80
CA LEU A 139 -7.90 -16.81 -5.12
C LEU A 139 -6.75 -17.33 -5.98
N LYS A 140 -7.03 -18.14 -7.02
CA LYS A 140 -5.99 -18.74 -7.87
C LYS A 140 -5.61 -17.87 -9.06
N SER A 141 -6.57 -17.16 -9.68
CA SER A 141 -6.36 -16.43 -10.93
C SER A 141 -6.26 -14.92 -10.74
N ASP A 142 -6.98 -14.38 -9.76
CA ASP A 142 -7.22 -12.93 -9.65
C ASP A 142 -6.41 -12.31 -8.52
N VAL A 143 -5.88 -13.14 -7.62
CA VAL A 143 -5.22 -12.72 -6.38
C VAL A 143 -3.76 -13.13 -6.39
N THR A 144 -2.87 -12.17 -6.15
CA THR A 144 -1.44 -12.41 -5.92
C THR A 144 -1.06 -11.98 -4.51
N TRP A 145 -0.35 -12.83 -3.77
CA TRP A 145 0.08 -12.54 -2.39
C TRP A 145 1.57 -12.20 -2.36
N LEU A 146 1.95 -11.14 -1.67
CA LEU A 146 3.34 -10.67 -1.58
C LEU A 146 3.69 -10.26 -0.14
N PRO A 147 4.71 -10.88 0.49
CA PRO A 147 5.28 -10.38 1.73
C PRO A 147 6.28 -9.26 1.43
N VAL A 148 6.13 -8.10 2.09
CA VAL A 148 6.96 -6.90 1.86
C VAL A 148 7.36 -6.28 3.20
N SER A 149 8.51 -5.61 3.20
CA SER A 149 8.83 -4.62 4.24
C SER A 149 9.12 -3.28 3.56
N ALA A 150 8.20 -2.33 3.70
CA ALA A 150 8.36 -1.00 3.13
C ALA A 150 9.54 -0.23 3.74
N GLN A 151 9.87 -0.50 5.02
CA GLN A 151 10.97 0.17 5.72
C GLN A 151 12.35 -0.27 5.22
N THR A 152 12.52 -1.57 4.98
CA THR A 152 13.79 -2.12 4.46
C THR A 152 13.82 -2.21 2.93
N ALA A 153 12.73 -1.85 2.26
CA ALA A 153 12.51 -2.04 0.82
C ALA A 153 12.61 -3.50 0.34
N ALA A 154 12.48 -4.48 1.24
CA ALA A 154 12.49 -5.90 0.93
C ALA A 154 11.29 -6.30 0.04
N ASN A 155 11.55 -7.13 -0.98
CA ASN A 155 10.56 -7.65 -1.95
C ASN A 155 9.83 -6.57 -2.78
N LEU A 156 10.40 -5.37 -2.91
CA LEU A 156 9.85 -4.31 -3.77
C LEU A 156 10.42 -4.35 -5.19
N LYS A 157 11.75 -4.34 -5.32
CA LYS A 157 12.44 -4.39 -6.62
C LYS A 157 13.03 -5.76 -6.88
N ASP A 158 13.79 -6.25 -5.91
CA ASP A 158 14.49 -7.52 -5.97
C ASP A 158 13.86 -8.51 -4.98
N ARG A 159 13.86 -9.79 -5.35
CA ARG A 159 13.36 -10.86 -4.46
C ARG A 159 14.38 -11.06 -3.33
N VAL A 160 13.87 -11.13 -2.10
CA VAL A 160 14.66 -11.60 -0.97
C VAL A 160 14.76 -13.12 -1.09
N SER A 161 16.00 -13.58 -1.26
CA SER A 161 16.41 -14.99 -1.25
C SER A 161 16.32 -15.59 0.14
#